data_AF-A0AAU6HFW7-F1
#
_entry.id   AF-A0AAU6HFW7-F1
#
_cell.length_a   1.000
_cell.length_b   1.000
_cell.length_c   1.000
_cell.angle_alpha   90.00
_cell.angle_beta   90.00
_cell.angle_gamma   90.00
#
_symmetry.space_group_name_H-M   'P 1'
#
loop_
_entity.id
_entity.type
_entity.pdbx_description
1 polymer ?
#
loop_
_entity_poly.entity_id
_entity_poly.type
_entity_poly.pdbx_seq_one_letter_code
_entity_poly.pdbx_strand_id
1 'polypeptide(L)'
;MKNAAAVLTDLSQPSNVATHSSIALVGSVDAAGAEEDGKRKEKELDALRRKPTLQALATKEVSSFRLAPWTALHSLARAVTLARRGAGRGLAEHWGSLKYNQALTGDSGAYMRLSAEGRETADYYKALQSDELGIGFALSLAKQILNRRYPQHVVSIVPADTALRAGWALTSRDKGPRAGYRYRPRFFAEVWKPGEPSRVFPIESKGNHSNAATSHDQLASASAHVEAVHIGSWNETPSLVFSTELPVDGPLTVHALHAAGRDGRLNHSTGSTARNVDHFVEDENFFPGIQRPTEGNRTPEKEPGFHITPERREWFRHVLARTEAAGLTAFAGDGQATVQYLTKRQGSRHFTGFAHAATGSVQDAREQLLGIQFVGTDHVFRLNRTRVEAFSGVAEDLFRHLEGGRVERYRREVYARRDAWPLDTWDSRWRGPVSVNPDGSVLAMRVLTS
;
A
#
# COMPACT_ATOMS: atom_id res chain seq x y z
N MET A 1 -19.59 -5.80 -26.18
CA MET A 1 -18.41 -6.07 -25.30
C MET A 1 -17.14 -6.02 -26.14
N LYS A 2 -16.09 -5.37 -25.65
CA LYS A 2 -14.77 -5.35 -26.31
C LYS A 2 -14.19 -6.77 -26.35
N ASN A 3 -13.44 -7.12 -27.40
CA ASN A 3 -12.72 -8.40 -27.40
C ASN A 3 -11.57 -8.38 -26.36
N ALA A 4 -11.10 -9.55 -25.92
CA ALA A 4 -10.09 -9.63 -24.86
C ALA A 4 -8.76 -8.97 -25.24
N ALA A 5 -8.31 -9.09 -26.49
CA ALA A 5 -7.08 -8.46 -26.97
C ALA A 5 -7.10 -6.92 -26.88
N ALA A 6 -8.25 -6.31 -27.22
CA ALA A 6 -8.43 -4.86 -27.07
C ALA A 6 -8.41 -4.44 -25.59
N VAL A 7 -9.03 -5.22 -24.69
CA VAL A 7 -8.97 -4.95 -23.24
C VAL A 7 -7.52 -5.00 -22.74
N LEU A 8 -6.74 -6.02 -23.14
CA LEU A 8 -5.33 -6.13 -22.77
C LEU A 8 -4.51 -4.94 -23.28
N THR A 9 -4.79 -4.47 -24.50
CA THR A 9 -4.15 -3.28 -25.06
C THR A 9 -4.48 -2.05 -24.21
N ASP A 10 -5.76 -1.78 -23.95
CA ASP A 10 -6.21 -0.64 -23.14
C ASP A 10 -5.58 -0.64 -21.73
N LEU A 11 -5.43 -1.82 -21.10
CA LEU A 11 -4.80 -1.96 -19.79
C LEU A 11 -3.33 -1.51 -19.77
N SER A 12 -2.61 -1.67 -20.88
CA SER A 12 -1.21 -1.26 -21.01
C SER A 12 -1.04 0.23 -21.31
N GLN A 13 -2.08 0.92 -21.80
CA GLN A 13 -1.96 2.30 -22.27
C GLN A 13 -1.95 3.31 -21.13
N PRO A 14 -0.86 4.08 -20.92
CA PRO A 14 -0.81 5.09 -19.88
C PRO A 14 -1.68 6.29 -20.20
N SER A 15 -2.53 6.68 -19.26
CA SER A 15 -3.41 7.86 -19.33
C SER A 15 -3.05 8.88 -18.25
N ASN A 16 -3.49 10.12 -18.41
CA ASN A 16 -3.31 11.14 -17.37
C ASN A 16 -4.24 10.87 -16.18
N VAL A 17 -3.73 10.95 -14.96
CA VAL A 17 -4.52 10.94 -13.73
C VAL A 17 -4.50 12.34 -13.13
N ALA A 18 -5.67 12.91 -12.88
CA ALA A 18 -5.76 14.23 -12.26
C ALA A 18 -5.38 14.15 -10.79
N THR A 19 -4.69 15.17 -10.31
CA THR A 19 -4.30 15.30 -8.91
C THR A 19 -4.71 16.65 -8.39
N HIS A 20 -5.26 16.71 -7.18
CA HIS A 20 -5.64 17.96 -6.55
C HIS A 20 -4.98 18.09 -5.18
N SER A 21 -4.12 19.10 -5.04
CA SER A 21 -3.53 19.50 -3.76
C SER A 21 -3.39 21.01 -3.76
N SER A 22 -4.11 21.70 -2.87
CA SER A 22 -4.15 23.16 -2.84
C SER A 22 -4.43 23.68 -1.42
N ILE A 23 -4.12 24.95 -1.18
CA ILE A 23 -4.44 25.61 0.10
C ILE A 23 -5.96 25.65 0.31
N ALA A 24 -6.74 25.83 -0.75
CA ALA A 24 -8.20 25.77 -0.69
C ALA A 24 -8.70 24.39 -0.24
N LEU A 25 -8.08 23.31 -0.73
CA LEU A 25 -8.38 21.95 -0.29
C LEU A 25 -8.08 21.77 1.20
N VAL A 26 -6.96 22.29 1.71
CA VAL A 26 -6.65 22.26 3.15
C VAL A 26 -7.78 22.93 3.95
N GLY A 27 -8.17 24.14 3.57
CA GLY A 27 -9.26 24.87 4.25
C GLY A 27 -10.60 24.12 4.22
N SER A 28 -10.93 23.45 3.11
CA SER A 28 -12.15 22.63 3.03
C SER A 28 -12.09 21.38 3.90
N VAL A 29 -10.92 20.75 4.04
CA VAL A 29 -10.71 19.59 4.93
C VAL A 29 -10.79 20.00 6.39
N ASP A 30 -10.22 21.15 6.76
CA ASP A 30 -10.32 21.69 8.11
C ASP A 30 -11.77 21.99 8.50
N ALA A 31 -12.54 22.59 7.58
CA ALA A 31 -13.97 22.85 7.78
C ALA A 31 -14.77 21.53 7.96
N ALA A 32 -14.53 20.53 7.11
CA ALA A 32 -15.15 19.21 7.22
C ALA A 32 -14.82 18.51 8.56
N GLY A 33 -13.56 18.62 9.02
CA GLY A 33 -13.14 18.11 10.32
C GLY A 33 -13.85 18.80 11.50
N ALA A 34 -14.00 20.12 11.44
CA ALA A 34 -14.72 20.90 12.46
C ALA A 34 -16.21 20.55 12.50
N GLU A 35 -16.84 20.35 11.33
CA GLU A 35 -18.23 19.90 11.25
C GLU A 35 -18.42 18.50 11.85
N GLU A 36 -17.52 17.56 11.55
CA GLU A 36 -17.54 16.23 12.16
C GLU A 36 -17.39 16.31 13.68
N ASP A 37 -16.51 17.16 14.19
CA ASP A 37 -16.34 17.34 15.64
C ASP A 37 -17.58 17.98 16.30
N GLY A 38 -18.28 18.89 15.62
CA GLY A 38 -19.58 19.39 16.05
C GLY A 38 -20.60 18.26 16.20
N LYS A 39 -20.74 17.40 15.18
CA LYS A 39 -21.64 16.22 15.21
C LYS A 39 -21.26 15.20 16.29
N ARG A 40 -19.98 15.09 16.63
CA ARG A 40 -19.49 14.21 17.72
C ARG A 40 -19.83 14.79 19.08
N LYS A 41 -19.67 16.09 19.26
CA LYS A 41 -20.05 16.80 20.49
C LYS A 41 -21.54 16.67 20.79
N GLU A 42 -22.41 16.75 19.77
CA GLU A 42 -23.85 16.49 19.90
C GLU A 42 -24.17 15.06 20.39
N LYS A 43 -23.26 14.12 20.18
CA LYS A 43 -23.38 12.72 20.62
C LYS A 43 -22.59 12.44 21.91
N GLU A 44 -22.16 13.48 22.62
CA GLU A 44 -21.33 13.38 23.83
C GLU A 44 -20.03 12.60 23.61
N LEU A 45 -19.47 12.69 22.40
CA LEU A 45 -18.19 12.09 22.04
C LEU A 45 -17.10 13.15 21.94
N ASP A 46 -15.90 12.82 22.40
CA ASP A 46 -14.73 13.67 22.24
C ASP A 46 -14.41 13.95 20.78
N ALA A 47 -13.86 15.14 20.51
CA ALA A 47 -13.34 15.51 19.20
C ALA A 47 -12.27 14.50 18.73
N LEU A 48 -12.19 14.26 17.42
CA LEU A 48 -11.16 13.36 16.90
C LEU A 48 -9.81 14.07 16.86
N ARG A 49 -8.80 13.45 17.49
CA ARG A 49 -7.41 13.85 17.28
C ARG A 49 -7.04 13.62 15.82
N ARG A 50 -6.87 14.71 15.08
CA ARG A 50 -6.43 14.75 13.67
C ARG A 50 -5.00 15.25 13.57
N LYS A 51 -4.33 14.90 12.47
CA LYS A 51 -2.95 15.31 12.23
C LYS A 51 -2.85 16.84 12.24
N PRO A 52 -2.04 17.45 13.11
CA PRO A 52 -1.87 18.89 13.06
C PRO A 52 -1.13 19.28 11.77
N THR A 53 -1.42 20.46 11.24
CA THR A 53 -0.70 21.07 10.11
C THR A 53 -0.70 20.26 8.81
N LEU A 54 -1.87 19.75 8.40
CA LEU A 54 -2.01 19.27 7.02
C LEU A 54 -1.77 20.44 6.04
N GLN A 55 -0.99 20.15 5.01
CA GLN A 55 -0.56 21.12 4.01
C GLN A 55 -0.77 20.57 2.60
N ALA A 56 -0.93 21.49 1.66
CA ALA A 56 -0.88 21.18 0.25
C ALA A 56 0.54 20.73 -0.12
N LEU A 57 0.62 19.76 -1.03
CA LEU A 57 1.87 19.31 -1.63
C LEU A 57 2.41 20.40 -2.56
N ALA A 58 3.73 20.55 -2.62
CA ALA A 58 4.34 21.53 -3.52
C ALA A 58 4.06 21.14 -4.99
N THR A 59 3.86 22.13 -5.87
CA THR A 59 3.54 21.89 -7.30
C THR A 59 4.60 21.07 -8.02
N LYS A 60 5.87 21.16 -7.59
CA LYS A 60 6.97 20.33 -8.12
C LYS A 60 6.85 18.84 -7.73
N GLU A 61 6.12 18.54 -6.66
CA GLU A 61 5.92 17.20 -6.12
C GLU A 61 4.64 16.56 -6.65
N VAL A 62 3.62 17.36 -6.95
CA VAL A 62 2.31 16.91 -7.43
C VAL A 62 1.88 17.71 -8.66
N SER A 63 1.74 16.97 -9.74
CA SER A 63 1.13 17.35 -11.01
C SER A 63 0.24 16.19 -11.44
N SER A 64 -0.55 16.36 -12.51
CA SER A 64 -1.07 15.18 -13.19
C SER A 64 0.07 14.21 -13.51
N PHE A 65 -0.23 12.92 -13.42
CA PHE A 65 0.77 11.87 -13.65
C PHE A 65 0.22 10.83 -14.61
N ARG A 66 1.12 10.24 -15.40
CA ARG A 66 0.74 9.19 -16.36
C ARG A 66 0.80 7.83 -15.67
N LEU A 67 -0.27 7.08 -15.79
CA LEU A 67 -0.39 5.75 -15.20
C LEU A 67 -1.20 4.85 -16.16
N ALA A 68 -0.72 3.63 -16.40
CA ALA A 68 -1.52 2.62 -17.08
C ALA A 68 -2.49 1.99 -16.07
N PRO A 69 -3.73 1.65 -16.47
CA PRO A 69 -4.66 0.92 -15.59
C PRO A 69 -4.03 -0.31 -14.96
N TRP A 70 -3.23 -1.06 -15.73
CA TRP A 70 -2.54 -2.25 -15.24
C TRP A 70 -1.55 -1.96 -14.09
N THR A 71 -0.88 -0.81 -14.12
CA THR A 71 0.03 -0.38 -13.04
C THR A 71 -0.72 -0.01 -11.76
N ALA A 72 -1.91 0.59 -11.88
CA ALA A 72 -2.78 0.84 -10.73
C ALA A 72 -3.25 -0.46 -10.10
N LEU A 73 -3.65 -1.45 -10.93
CA LEU A 73 -4.06 -2.78 -10.48
C LEU A 73 -2.91 -3.58 -9.86
N HIS A 74 -1.68 -3.43 -10.37
CA HIS A 74 -0.49 -3.99 -9.75
C HIS A 74 -0.24 -3.40 -8.36
N SER A 75 -0.36 -2.07 -8.21
CA SER A 75 -0.24 -1.42 -6.89
C SER A 75 -1.31 -1.89 -5.91
N LEU A 76 -2.56 -2.05 -6.37
CA LEU A 76 -3.64 -2.62 -5.57
C LEU A 76 -3.32 -4.07 -5.16
N ALA A 77 -2.96 -4.93 -6.11
CA ALA A 77 -2.66 -6.34 -5.85
C ALA A 77 -1.58 -6.50 -4.77
N ARG A 78 -0.47 -5.77 -4.90
CA ARG A 78 0.61 -5.73 -3.90
C ARG A 78 0.12 -5.26 -2.53
N ALA A 79 -0.73 -4.24 -2.49
CA ALA A 79 -1.23 -3.65 -1.25
C ALA A 79 -2.12 -4.59 -0.44
N VAL A 80 -2.93 -5.43 -1.12
CA VAL A 80 -3.90 -6.32 -0.47
C VAL A 80 -3.37 -7.74 -0.28
N THR A 81 -2.17 -8.07 -0.78
CA THR A 81 -1.62 -9.43 -0.74
C THR A 81 -1.56 -10.01 0.69
N LEU A 82 -1.21 -9.19 1.69
CA LEU A 82 -1.13 -9.61 3.10
C LEU A 82 -2.43 -9.40 3.88
N ALA A 83 -3.52 -8.98 3.25
CA ALA A 83 -4.81 -8.80 3.93
C ALA A 83 -5.44 -10.12 4.40
N ARG A 84 -4.83 -11.28 4.05
CA ARG A 84 -5.29 -12.65 4.30
C ARG A 84 -5.91 -12.84 5.68
N ARG A 85 -7.24 -12.93 5.70
CA ARG A 85 -8.03 -13.42 6.86
C ARG A 85 -8.87 -14.63 6.47
N GLY A 86 -8.24 -15.78 6.19
CA GLY A 86 -8.90 -17.08 6.07
C GLY A 86 -8.60 -17.87 4.79
N ALA A 87 -8.82 -19.20 4.83
CA ALA A 87 -8.37 -20.16 3.80
C ALA A 87 -8.99 -19.96 2.40
N GLY A 88 -10.23 -19.48 2.29
CA GLY A 88 -10.86 -19.18 0.98
C GLY A 88 -10.59 -17.78 0.43
N ARG A 89 -10.02 -16.88 1.26
CA ARG A 89 -9.75 -15.49 0.85
C ARG A 89 -8.39 -15.33 0.16
N GLY A 90 -7.48 -16.29 0.33
CA GLY A 90 -6.14 -16.23 -0.25
C GLY A 90 -6.15 -16.02 -1.76
N LEU A 91 -6.92 -16.82 -2.51
CA LEU A 91 -7.05 -16.68 -3.96
C LEU A 91 -7.80 -15.39 -4.36
N ALA A 92 -8.90 -15.09 -3.67
CA ALA A 92 -9.75 -13.94 -3.97
C ALA A 92 -9.05 -12.60 -3.70
N GLU A 93 -8.17 -12.52 -2.70
CA GLU A 93 -7.40 -11.32 -2.39
C GLU A 93 -6.15 -11.21 -3.28
N HIS A 94 -5.47 -12.33 -3.58
CA HIS A 94 -4.30 -12.36 -4.47
C HIS A 94 -4.63 -11.84 -5.87
N TRP A 95 -5.73 -12.36 -6.45
CA TRP A 95 -6.20 -11.97 -7.78
C TRP A 95 -7.33 -10.95 -7.72
N GLY A 96 -7.57 -10.34 -6.55
CA GLY A 96 -8.72 -9.46 -6.31
C GLY A 96 -8.73 -8.22 -7.19
N SER A 97 -7.55 -7.74 -7.62
CA SER A 97 -7.45 -6.62 -8.56
C SER A 97 -7.98 -6.96 -9.97
N LEU A 98 -8.00 -8.24 -10.37
CA LEU A 98 -8.39 -8.66 -11.72
C LEU A 98 -9.86 -8.37 -12.04
N LYS A 99 -10.71 -8.24 -11.01
CA LYS A 99 -12.12 -7.85 -11.19
C LYS A 99 -12.28 -6.43 -11.77
N TYR A 100 -11.21 -5.63 -11.77
CA TYR A 100 -11.20 -4.27 -12.31
C TYR A 100 -10.50 -4.13 -13.66
N ASN A 101 -10.19 -5.25 -14.33
CA ASN A 101 -9.49 -5.26 -15.63
C ASN A 101 -10.22 -4.51 -16.75
N GLN A 102 -11.51 -4.23 -16.58
CA GLN A 102 -12.31 -3.42 -17.49
C GLN A 102 -12.87 -2.17 -16.82
N ALA A 103 -12.55 -1.86 -15.56
CA ALA A 103 -13.20 -0.77 -14.82
C ALA A 103 -12.78 0.63 -15.29
N LEU A 104 -11.59 0.74 -15.88
CA LEU A 104 -10.97 2.00 -16.23
C LEU A 104 -10.81 2.13 -17.75
N THR A 105 -10.88 3.36 -18.24
CA THR A 105 -10.57 3.69 -19.63
C THR A 105 -9.86 5.03 -19.68
N GLY A 106 -9.00 5.18 -20.68
CA GLY A 106 -8.27 6.40 -20.98
C GLY A 106 -7.33 6.14 -22.16
N ASP A 107 -6.78 7.20 -22.72
CA ASP A 107 -5.79 7.13 -23.78
C ASP A 107 -4.63 8.09 -23.50
N SER A 108 -3.63 8.10 -24.40
CA SER A 108 -2.41 8.88 -24.23
C SER A 108 -2.58 10.39 -24.12
N GLY A 109 -3.74 10.94 -24.53
CA GLY A 109 -4.06 12.37 -24.46
C GLY A 109 -5.16 12.71 -23.44
N ALA A 110 -5.95 11.73 -23.02
CA ALA A 110 -7.09 11.92 -22.12
C ALA A 110 -6.73 11.68 -20.65
N TYR A 111 -7.61 12.18 -19.78
CA TYR A 111 -7.63 11.80 -18.38
C TYR A 111 -8.36 10.46 -18.22
N MET A 112 -7.82 9.62 -17.33
CA MET A 112 -8.40 8.35 -16.97
C MET A 112 -9.76 8.55 -16.30
N ARG A 113 -10.71 7.69 -16.64
CA ARG A 113 -12.10 7.71 -16.14
C ARG A 113 -12.65 6.30 -16.02
N LEU A 114 -13.83 6.16 -15.44
CA LEU A 114 -14.55 4.90 -15.44
C LEU A 114 -14.98 4.53 -16.86
N SER A 115 -14.82 3.25 -17.20
CA SER A 115 -15.38 2.68 -18.42
C SER A 115 -16.89 2.44 -18.28
N ALA A 116 -17.56 1.97 -19.34
CA ALA A 116 -18.96 1.52 -19.22
C ALA A 116 -19.12 0.40 -18.16
N GLU A 117 -18.24 -0.60 -18.16
CA GLU A 117 -18.23 -1.68 -17.17
C GLU A 117 -17.94 -1.16 -15.75
N GLY A 118 -17.04 -0.18 -15.66
CA GLY A 118 -16.70 0.47 -14.40
C GLY A 118 -17.90 1.17 -13.78
N ARG A 119 -18.70 1.86 -14.59
CA ARG A 119 -19.93 2.54 -14.16
C ARG A 119 -21.01 1.55 -13.73
N GLU A 120 -21.24 0.50 -14.51
CA GLU A 120 -22.19 -0.57 -14.14
C GLU A 120 -21.79 -1.25 -12.82
N THR A 121 -20.49 -1.50 -12.61
CA THR A 121 -20.00 -2.03 -11.33
C THR A 121 -20.26 -1.05 -10.18
N ALA A 122 -20.14 0.26 -10.42
CA ALA A 122 -20.42 1.27 -9.41
C ALA A 122 -21.88 1.23 -8.95
N ASP A 123 -22.82 0.95 -9.85
CA ASP A 123 -24.25 0.88 -9.51
C ASP A 123 -24.55 -0.16 -8.42
N TYR A 124 -23.84 -1.29 -8.44
CA TYR A 124 -24.04 -2.38 -7.49
C TYR A 124 -23.01 -2.41 -6.34
N TYR A 125 -21.77 -1.98 -6.60
CA TYR A 125 -20.63 -2.16 -5.69
C TYR A 125 -19.77 -0.89 -5.49
N LYS A 126 -20.36 0.32 -5.57
CA LYS A 126 -19.65 1.62 -5.45
C LYS A 126 -18.62 1.68 -4.33
N ALA A 127 -18.99 1.25 -3.12
CA ALA A 127 -18.15 1.43 -1.95
C ALA A 127 -16.89 0.55 -2.04
N LEU A 128 -17.03 -0.68 -2.52
CA LEU A 128 -15.92 -1.60 -2.70
C LEU A 128 -15.01 -1.17 -3.85
N GLN A 129 -15.62 -0.83 -5.00
CA GLN A 129 -14.88 -0.37 -6.17
C GLN A 129 -14.04 0.87 -5.87
N SER A 130 -14.64 1.90 -5.27
CA SER A 130 -13.93 3.14 -4.98
C SER A 130 -12.88 2.99 -3.89
N ASP A 131 -13.12 2.19 -2.84
CA ASP A 131 -12.12 1.94 -1.80
C ASP A 131 -10.89 1.20 -2.37
N GLU A 132 -11.10 0.13 -3.14
CA GLU A 132 -9.99 -0.66 -3.69
C GLU A 132 -9.24 0.06 -4.82
N LEU A 133 -9.93 0.63 -5.80
CA LEU A 133 -9.26 1.44 -6.83
C LEU A 133 -8.56 2.65 -6.21
N GLY A 134 -9.18 3.24 -5.18
CA GLY A 134 -8.60 4.33 -4.40
C GLY A 134 -7.24 3.99 -3.81
N ILE A 135 -7.06 2.77 -3.28
CA ILE A 135 -5.75 2.27 -2.81
C ILE A 135 -4.72 2.28 -3.97
N GLY A 136 -5.07 1.68 -5.11
CA GLY A 136 -4.15 1.55 -6.25
C GLY A 136 -3.63 2.90 -6.75
N PHE A 137 -4.52 3.88 -6.91
CA PHE A 137 -4.17 5.24 -7.33
C PHE A 137 -3.39 6.01 -6.25
N ALA A 138 -3.85 5.96 -4.99
CA ALA A 138 -3.19 6.67 -3.89
C ALA A 138 -1.75 6.18 -3.68
N LEU A 139 -1.52 4.87 -3.71
CA LEU A 139 -0.18 4.30 -3.53
C LEU A 139 0.75 4.57 -4.72
N SER A 140 0.20 4.60 -5.94
CA SER A 140 0.97 5.00 -7.13
C SER A 140 1.43 6.46 -7.02
N LEU A 141 0.53 7.37 -6.61
CA LEU A 141 0.86 8.77 -6.38
C LEU A 141 1.82 8.95 -5.20
N ALA A 142 1.63 8.21 -4.10
CA ALA A 142 2.52 8.25 -2.94
C ALA A 142 3.97 7.88 -3.31
N LYS A 143 4.15 6.79 -4.08
CA LYS A 143 5.47 6.39 -4.60
C LYS A 143 6.08 7.51 -5.45
N GLN A 144 5.31 8.13 -6.34
CA GLN A 144 5.79 9.24 -7.17
C GLN A 144 6.23 10.45 -6.33
N ILE A 145 5.41 10.87 -5.36
CA ILE A 145 5.73 11.99 -4.45
C ILE A 145 7.02 11.70 -3.69
N LEU A 146 7.14 10.50 -3.11
CA LEU A 146 8.28 10.12 -2.29
C LEU A 146 9.55 9.92 -3.12
N ASN A 147 9.46 9.36 -4.33
CA ASN A 147 10.60 9.27 -5.25
C ASN A 147 11.10 10.65 -5.71
N ARG A 148 10.20 11.63 -5.88
CA ARG A 148 10.59 13.02 -6.17
C ARG A 148 11.30 13.69 -4.98
N ARG A 149 10.83 13.41 -3.76
CA ARG A 149 11.43 13.94 -2.51
C ARG A 149 12.77 13.29 -2.17
N TYR A 150 12.91 12.00 -2.48
CA TYR A 150 14.05 11.17 -2.11
C TYR A 150 14.55 10.37 -3.34
N PRO A 151 15.12 11.04 -4.35
CA PRO A 151 15.46 10.41 -5.64
C PRO A 151 16.58 9.35 -5.54
N GLN A 152 17.30 9.31 -4.41
CA GLN A 152 18.37 8.33 -4.17
C GLN A 152 17.95 7.22 -3.21
N HIS A 153 16.65 7.10 -2.92
CA HIS A 153 16.08 6.11 -2.01
C HIS A 153 15.04 5.24 -2.73
N VAL A 154 14.75 4.08 -2.14
CA VAL A 154 13.68 3.18 -2.58
C VAL A 154 12.47 3.38 -1.66
N VAL A 155 11.26 3.22 -2.22
CA VAL A 155 10.00 3.34 -1.49
C VAL A 155 9.32 1.98 -1.40
N SER A 156 9.26 1.42 -0.20
CA SER A 156 8.51 0.20 0.10
C SER A 156 7.17 0.54 0.73
N ILE A 157 6.09 -0.08 0.27
CA ILE A 157 4.75 0.08 0.84
C ILE A 157 4.40 -1.15 1.67
N VAL A 158 4.06 -0.93 2.94
CA VAL A 158 3.83 -1.99 3.93
C VAL A 158 2.44 -1.84 4.54
N PRO A 159 1.59 -2.88 4.57
CA PRO A 159 0.31 -2.84 5.27
C PRO A 159 0.48 -2.54 6.77
N ALA A 160 -0.13 -1.45 7.24
CA ALA A 160 0.10 -0.97 8.59
C ALA A 160 -0.53 -1.87 9.66
N ASP A 161 -1.71 -2.46 9.40
CA ASP A 161 -2.33 -3.44 10.32
C ASP A 161 -1.39 -4.63 10.55
N THR A 162 -0.78 -5.15 9.49
CA THR A 162 0.17 -6.27 9.57
C THR A 162 1.44 -5.87 10.29
N ALA A 163 2.03 -4.72 9.98
CA ALA A 163 3.24 -4.26 10.68
C ALA A 163 2.99 -4.02 12.18
N LEU A 164 1.92 -3.32 12.56
CA LEU A 164 1.60 -3.01 13.95
C LEU A 164 1.27 -4.26 14.78
N ARG A 165 0.72 -5.33 14.19
CA ARG A 165 0.48 -6.60 14.89
C ARG A 165 1.75 -7.24 15.46
N ALA A 166 2.94 -6.94 14.95
CA ALA A 166 4.17 -7.45 15.55
C ALA A 166 4.37 -6.94 16.99
N GLY A 167 3.82 -5.78 17.34
CA GLY A 167 4.03 -5.13 18.63
C GLY A 167 2.79 -4.95 19.50
N TRP A 168 1.60 -4.93 18.91
CA TRP A 168 0.36 -4.61 19.61
C TRP A 168 -0.77 -5.59 19.31
N ALA A 169 -1.68 -5.75 20.28
CA ALA A 169 -2.95 -6.43 20.10
C ALA A 169 -3.98 -5.46 19.50
N LEU A 170 -4.32 -5.64 18.21
CA LEU A 170 -5.19 -4.70 17.48
C LEU A 170 -6.68 -5.09 17.51
N THR A 171 -6.97 -6.37 17.72
CA THR A 171 -8.34 -6.92 17.68
C THR A 171 -8.65 -7.72 18.94
N SER A 172 -9.93 -8.03 19.15
CA SER A 172 -10.37 -8.85 20.29
C SER A 172 -9.80 -10.28 20.28
N ARG A 173 -9.34 -10.75 19.12
CA ARG A 173 -8.71 -12.07 18.95
C ARG A 173 -7.23 -12.08 19.34
N ASP A 174 -6.60 -10.91 19.40
CA ASP A 174 -5.19 -10.79 19.73
C ASP A 174 -4.99 -10.80 21.26
N LYS A 175 -3.96 -11.52 21.73
CA LYS A 175 -3.57 -11.54 23.15
C LYS A 175 -2.67 -10.33 23.44
N GLY A 176 -2.97 -9.61 24.53
CA GLY A 176 -2.16 -8.49 25.05
C GLY A 176 -2.97 -7.23 25.37
N PRO A 177 -2.31 -6.17 25.89
CA PRO A 177 -2.92 -4.87 26.14
C PRO A 177 -3.51 -4.26 24.86
N ARG A 178 -4.76 -3.80 24.91
CA ARG A 178 -5.49 -3.28 23.74
C ARG A 178 -5.47 -1.77 23.68
N ALA A 179 -5.34 -1.23 22.49
CA ALA A 179 -5.66 0.17 22.24
C ALA A 179 -7.18 0.24 22.13
N GLY A 180 -7.87 0.97 23.01
CA GLY A 180 -9.30 1.30 22.85
C GLY A 180 -9.58 2.20 21.63
N TYR A 181 -8.66 2.28 20.68
CA TYR A 181 -8.63 3.24 19.59
C TYR A 181 -8.71 2.51 18.25
N ARG A 182 -9.78 2.79 17.50
CA ARG A 182 -10.07 2.09 16.24
C ARG A 182 -9.25 2.59 15.04
N TYR A 183 -8.75 3.83 15.13
CA TYR A 183 -8.06 4.51 14.05
C TYR A 183 -6.63 4.00 13.92
N ARG A 184 -6.19 3.84 12.67
CA ARG A 184 -4.83 3.48 12.28
C ARG A 184 -4.66 3.75 10.79
N PRO A 185 -3.46 4.11 10.33
CA PRO A 185 -3.20 4.24 8.91
C PRO A 185 -3.43 2.89 8.23
N ARG A 186 -3.69 2.93 6.92
CA ARG A 186 -3.83 1.74 6.09
C ARG A 186 -2.45 1.17 5.70
N PHE A 187 -1.48 2.04 5.44
CA PHE A 187 -0.14 1.66 5.02
C PHE A 187 0.94 2.49 5.71
N PHE A 188 2.16 1.97 5.68
CA PHE A 188 3.40 2.73 5.86
C PHE A 188 4.14 2.75 4.53
N ALA A 189 4.65 3.92 4.14
CA ALA A 189 5.71 4.00 3.15
C ALA A 189 7.06 4.15 3.86
N GLU A 190 7.94 3.17 3.70
CA GLU A 190 9.34 3.24 4.13
C GLU A 190 10.17 3.78 2.97
N VAL A 191 10.80 4.94 3.16
CA VAL A 191 11.81 5.50 2.27
C VAL A 191 13.17 5.09 2.80
N TRP A 192 13.93 4.31 2.05
CA TRP A 192 15.16 3.70 2.56
C TRP A 192 16.27 3.60 1.53
N LYS A 193 17.50 3.52 2.03
CA LYS A 193 18.71 3.27 1.26
C LYS A 193 19.63 2.38 2.11
N PRO A 194 20.30 1.37 1.53
CA PRO A 194 21.22 0.53 2.28
C PRO A 194 22.26 1.36 3.04
N GLY A 195 22.47 1.05 4.33
CA GLY A 195 23.42 1.74 5.20
C GLY A 195 22.96 3.09 5.76
N GLU A 196 21.82 3.63 5.33
CA GLU A 196 21.26 4.88 5.86
C GLU A 196 20.02 4.62 6.73
N PRO A 197 19.72 5.51 7.70
CA PRO A 197 18.42 5.52 8.38
C PRO A 197 17.27 5.63 7.38
N SER A 198 16.21 4.84 7.57
CA SER A 198 15.00 4.99 6.77
C SER A 198 14.06 6.04 7.36
N ARG A 199 13.14 6.54 6.53
CA ARG A 199 12.08 7.48 6.95
C ARG A 199 10.72 6.91 6.61
N VAL A 200 9.80 6.94 7.57
CA VAL A 200 8.49 6.29 7.44
C VAL A 200 7.37 7.31 7.43
N PHE A 201 6.45 7.12 6.49
CA PHE A 201 5.25 7.93 6.30
C PHE A 201 4.01 7.04 6.47
N PRO A 202 3.22 7.20 7.54
CA PRO A 202 1.87 6.65 7.59
C PRO A 202 1.03 7.21 6.43
N ILE A 203 0.29 6.32 5.79
CA ILE A 203 -0.59 6.62 4.66
C ILE A 203 -2.00 6.14 4.99
N GLU A 204 -2.98 7.02 4.77
CA GLU A 204 -4.38 6.63 4.66
C GLU A 204 -4.91 7.03 3.29
N SER A 205 -5.70 6.14 2.70
CA SER A 205 -6.31 6.34 1.38
C SER A 205 -7.77 5.96 1.45
N LYS A 206 -8.64 6.82 0.91
CA LYS A 206 -10.05 6.52 0.72
C LYS A 206 -10.43 6.73 -0.75
N GLY A 207 -11.58 6.23 -1.15
CA GLY A 207 -12.16 6.55 -2.44
C GLY A 207 -13.66 6.73 -2.36
N ASN A 208 -14.22 7.45 -3.32
CA ASN A 208 -15.65 7.65 -3.46
C ASN A 208 -16.05 7.85 -4.93
N HIS A 209 -17.32 7.59 -5.24
CA HIS A 209 -17.95 7.92 -6.54
C HIS A 209 -18.76 9.22 -6.49
N SER A 210 -18.66 9.96 -5.39
CA SER A 210 -19.55 11.07 -5.10
C SER A 210 -18.98 12.37 -5.66
N ASN A 211 -18.43 13.22 -4.80
CA ASN A 211 -17.98 14.55 -5.18
C ASN A 211 -16.84 15.03 -4.28
N ALA A 212 -16.27 16.18 -4.62
CA ALA A 212 -15.22 16.81 -3.85
C ALA A 212 -15.57 17.01 -2.36
N ALA A 213 -16.82 17.33 -2.01
CA ALA A 213 -17.22 17.48 -0.61
C ALA A 213 -17.06 16.17 0.18
N THR A 214 -17.43 15.04 -0.43
CA THR A 214 -17.15 13.70 0.14
C THR A 214 -15.66 13.45 0.28
N SER A 215 -14.84 13.89 -0.69
CA SER A 215 -13.38 13.83 -0.58
C SER A 215 -12.83 14.67 0.58
N HIS A 216 -13.45 15.80 0.92
CA HIS A 216 -13.05 16.62 2.08
C HIS A 216 -13.28 15.87 3.39
N ASP A 217 -14.47 15.29 3.58
CA ASP A 217 -14.80 14.44 4.74
C ASP A 217 -13.83 13.24 4.85
N GLN A 218 -13.53 12.61 3.71
CA GLN A 218 -12.63 11.48 3.64
C GLN A 218 -11.20 11.85 4.06
N LEU A 219 -10.69 13.00 3.62
CA LEU A 219 -9.37 13.50 4.01
C LEU A 219 -9.34 13.93 5.49
N ALA A 220 -10.39 14.55 6.01
CA ALA A 220 -10.49 14.91 7.43
C ALA A 220 -10.47 13.64 8.31
N SER A 221 -11.22 12.63 7.91
CA SER A 221 -11.20 11.32 8.55
C SER A 221 -9.82 10.64 8.42
N ALA A 222 -9.21 10.67 7.23
CA ALA A 222 -7.88 10.10 6.98
C ALA A 222 -6.80 10.74 7.85
N SER A 223 -6.94 12.03 8.16
CA SER A 223 -6.07 12.76 9.10
C SER A 223 -6.07 12.12 10.50
N ALA A 224 -7.23 11.68 11.01
CA ALA A 224 -7.31 10.97 12.29
C ALA A 224 -6.66 9.58 12.24
N HIS A 225 -6.76 8.89 11.09
CA HIS A 225 -6.12 7.59 10.89
C HIS A 225 -4.59 7.66 10.96
N VAL A 226 -3.97 8.60 10.24
CA VAL A 226 -2.51 8.73 10.24
C VAL A 226 -1.97 9.29 11.56
N GLU A 227 -2.76 10.08 12.28
CA GLU A 227 -2.40 10.64 13.58
C GLU A 227 -2.44 9.61 14.72
N ALA A 228 -3.11 8.47 14.51
CA ALA A 228 -3.12 7.35 15.43
C ALA A 228 -1.74 6.71 15.65
N VAL A 229 -0.73 7.03 14.82
CA VAL A 229 0.62 6.48 14.92
C VAL A 229 1.64 7.60 14.98
N HIS A 230 2.45 7.61 16.04
CA HIS A 230 3.62 8.48 16.17
C HIS A 230 4.90 7.64 16.06
N ILE A 231 5.81 8.06 15.20
CA ILE A 231 7.15 7.50 14.99
C ILE A 231 8.17 8.57 15.36
N GLY A 232 8.89 8.33 16.45
CA GLY A 232 9.84 9.28 17.02
C GLY A 232 9.17 10.31 17.92
N SER A 233 9.51 11.59 17.78
CA SER A 233 8.96 12.66 18.61
C SER A 233 7.45 12.85 18.41
N TRP A 234 6.77 13.22 19.50
CA TRP A 234 5.34 13.55 19.50
C TRP A 234 5.01 14.60 18.44
N ASN A 235 3.97 14.36 17.65
CA ASN A 235 3.48 15.22 16.55
C ASN A 235 4.44 15.47 15.38
N GLU A 236 5.64 14.89 15.38
CA GLU A 236 6.66 15.15 14.35
C GLU A 236 6.71 14.08 13.26
N THR A 237 5.83 13.07 13.31
CA THR A 237 5.72 12.02 12.29
C THR A 237 5.17 12.61 10.98
N PRO A 238 5.88 12.49 9.86
CA PRO A 238 5.37 12.93 8.57
C PRO A 238 4.26 11.98 8.08
N SER A 239 3.33 12.42 7.24
CA SER A 239 2.27 11.54 6.71
C SER A 239 1.74 12.00 5.36
N LEU A 240 1.07 11.10 4.64
CA LEU A 240 0.33 11.39 3.41
C LEU A 240 -1.11 10.93 3.57
N VAL A 241 -2.07 11.75 3.16
CA VAL A 241 -3.50 11.38 3.17
C VAL A 241 -4.10 11.59 1.78
N PHE A 242 -4.90 10.64 1.34
CA PHE A 242 -5.47 10.61 0.00
C PHE A 242 -6.97 10.37 0.01
N SER A 243 -7.66 11.00 -0.95
CA SER A 243 -9.02 10.66 -1.35
C SER A 243 -9.09 10.58 -2.86
N THR A 244 -9.56 9.46 -3.41
CA THR A 244 -9.71 9.27 -4.85
C THR A 244 -11.18 9.43 -5.24
N GLU A 245 -11.48 10.47 -5.99
CA GLU A 245 -12.79 10.71 -6.59
C GLU A 245 -12.88 9.98 -7.94
N LEU A 246 -13.85 9.08 -8.06
CA LEU A 246 -14.15 8.27 -9.24
C LEU A 246 -15.55 8.62 -9.75
N PRO A 247 -15.75 9.83 -10.29
CA PRO A 247 -17.07 10.26 -10.69
C PRO A 247 -17.62 9.33 -11.78
N VAL A 248 -18.93 9.11 -11.77
CA VAL A 248 -19.60 8.30 -12.81
C VAL A 248 -19.34 8.91 -14.18
N ASP A 249 -19.39 10.24 -14.28
CA ASP A 249 -19.05 10.97 -15.49
C ASP A 249 -17.90 11.95 -15.22
N GLY A 250 -16.85 11.85 -16.03
CA GLY A 250 -15.69 12.72 -15.96
C GLY A 250 -14.40 12.01 -15.54
N PRO A 251 -13.30 12.77 -15.43
CA PRO A 251 -11.99 12.22 -15.08
C PRO A 251 -11.91 11.88 -13.59
N LEU A 252 -11.18 10.82 -13.27
CA LEU A 252 -10.85 10.51 -11.88
C LEU A 252 -9.79 11.48 -11.34
N THR A 253 -9.92 11.84 -10.07
CA THR A 253 -9.03 12.79 -9.40
C THR A 253 -8.54 12.23 -8.07
N VAL A 254 -7.22 12.26 -7.86
CA VAL A 254 -6.62 11.91 -6.57
C VAL A 254 -6.33 13.19 -5.79
N HIS A 255 -7.10 13.43 -4.73
CA HIS A 255 -6.85 14.49 -3.78
C HIS A 255 -5.78 14.05 -2.79
N ALA A 256 -4.79 14.91 -2.54
CA ALA A 256 -3.65 14.56 -1.70
C ALA A 256 -3.26 15.72 -0.80
N LEU A 257 -3.03 15.44 0.48
CA LEU A 257 -2.45 16.37 1.45
C LEU A 257 -1.34 15.65 2.22
N HIS A 258 -0.48 16.41 2.88
CA HIS A 258 0.57 15.83 3.71
C HIS A 258 0.79 16.61 5.00
N ALA A 259 1.30 15.93 6.01
CA ALA A 259 1.99 16.59 7.12
C ALA A 259 3.50 16.45 6.87
N ALA A 260 4.23 17.56 6.91
CA ALA A 260 5.65 17.58 6.61
C ALA A 260 6.45 16.74 7.61
N GLY A 261 6.21 16.94 8.92
CA GLY A 261 6.89 16.30 10.04
C GLY A 261 8.42 16.47 10.03
N ARG A 262 9.07 16.56 11.19
CA ARG A 262 10.56 16.60 11.25
C ARG A 262 11.19 15.26 11.60
N ASP A 263 10.40 14.29 12.04
CA ASP A 263 10.87 12.97 12.45
C ASP A 263 10.39 11.86 11.50
N GLY A 264 9.93 10.72 12.04
CA GLY A 264 9.66 9.50 11.29
C GLY A 264 10.90 8.69 10.95
N ARG A 265 12.06 8.96 11.58
CA ARG A 265 13.33 8.27 11.26
C ARG A 265 13.48 6.96 12.01
N LEU A 266 13.95 5.94 11.29
CA LEU A 266 14.36 4.65 11.85
C LEU A 266 15.86 4.50 11.71
N ASN A 267 16.58 4.85 12.77
CA ASN A 267 18.04 4.80 12.79
C ASN A 267 18.55 3.37 12.97
N HIS A 268 19.76 3.11 12.46
CA HIS A 268 20.54 1.95 12.85
C HIS A 268 21.11 2.17 14.25
N SER A 269 21.04 1.17 15.11
CA SER A 269 21.87 1.16 16.32
C SER A 269 23.32 1.02 15.90
N THR A 270 24.12 2.06 16.14
CA THR A 270 25.57 2.03 15.93
C THR A 270 26.20 1.27 17.10
N GLY A 271 26.34 -0.05 16.96
CA GLY A 271 26.96 -0.93 17.95
C GLY A 271 27.00 -2.39 17.49
N SER A 272 27.71 -3.26 18.20
CA SER A 272 27.86 -4.70 17.87
C SER A 272 26.55 -5.51 17.94
N THR A 273 25.43 -4.86 18.24
CA THR A 273 24.09 -5.43 18.40
C THR A 273 23.12 -5.01 17.29
N ALA A 274 23.61 -4.39 16.20
CA ALA A 274 22.77 -4.02 15.07
C ALA A 274 21.98 -5.25 14.58
N ARG A 275 20.67 -5.25 14.82
CA ARG A 275 19.76 -6.32 14.39
C ARG A 275 19.76 -6.33 12.87
N ASN A 276 20.37 -7.37 12.30
CA ASN A 276 20.26 -7.70 10.89
C ASN A 276 18.78 -8.03 10.60
N VAL A 277 18.20 -7.43 9.55
CA VAL A 277 16.79 -7.67 9.19
C VAL A 277 16.52 -9.08 8.62
N ASP A 278 17.58 -9.85 8.41
CA ASP A 278 17.52 -11.28 8.07
C ASP A 278 16.99 -12.13 9.24
N HIS A 279 17.16 -11.69 10.49
CA HIS A 279 16.72 -12.45 11.68
C HIS A 279 15.20 -12.46 11.87
N PHE A 280 14.68 -13.38 12.66
CA PHE A 280 13.25 -13.37 12.98
C PHE A 280 12.87 -12.17 13.85
N VAL A 281 11.63 -11.69 13.70
CA VAL A 281 11.00 -10.74 14.61
C VAL A 281 10.18 -11.50 15.63
N GLU A 282 10.27 -11.11 16.90
CA GLU A 282 9.48 -11.68 17.98
C GLU A 282 8.12 -10.97 18.14
N ASP A 283 7.12 -11.67 18.68
CA ASP A 283 5.84 -11.10 19.06
C ASP A 283 6.00 -10.26 20.33
N GLU A 284 6.19 -8.95 20.15
CA GLU A 284 6.27 -8.00 21.26
C GLU A 284 4.88 -7.72 21.85
N ASN A 285 4.82 -7.29 23.11
CA ASN A 285 3.57 -6.96 23.82
C ASN A 285 3.59 -5.52 24.34
N PHE A 286 3.83 -4.57 23.45
CA PHE A 286 3.89 -3.17 23.85
C PHE A 286 2.52 -2.67 24.33
N PHE A 287 2.54 -1.89 25.40
CA PHE A 287 1.37 -1.14 25.80
C PHE A 287 1.09 -0.03 24.78
N PRO A 288 -0.14 0.07 24.27
CA PRO A 288 -0.54 1.16 23.39
C PRO A 288 -0.59 2.48 24.16
N GLY A 289 -0.53 3.57 23.42
CA GLY A 289 -0.54 4.92 23.96
C GLY A 289 0.58 5.79 23.38
N ILE A 290 0.20 6.95 22.88
CA ILE A 290 1.09 8.01 22.43
C ILE A 290 1.54 8.82 23.64
N GLN A 291 2.86 8.94 23.78
CA GLN A 291 3.48 9.64 24.90
C GLN A 291 3.57 11.11 24.54
N ARG A 292 2.93 11.95 25.34
CA ARG A 292 3.09 13.40 25.24
C ARG A 292 4.40 13.83 25.91
N PRO A 293 5.04 14.91 25.44
CA PRO A 293 6.17 15.51 26.14
C PRO A 293 5.79 15.87 27.58
N THR A 294 6.73 15.69 28.52
CA THR A 294 6.52 16.06 29.92
C THR A 294 6.36 17.58 30.05
N GLU A 295 5.29 18.03 30.70
CA GLU A 295 5.06 19.44 31.03
C GLU A 295 5.33 19.65 32.52
N GLY A 296 6.49 20.23 32.86
CA GLY A 296 6.94 20.40 34.25
C GLY A 296 7.23 19.06 34.95
N ASN A 297 6.69 18.86 36.16
CA ASN A 297 6.89 17.63 36.95
C ASN A 297 5.80 16.56 36.75
N ARG A 298 4.82 16.79 35.87
CA ARG A 298 3.72 15.84 35.64
C ARG A 298 3.98 15.04 34.36
N THR A 299 3.96 13.71 34.49
CA THR A 299 3.91 12.83 33.32
C THR A 299 2.48 12.84 32.80
N PRO A 300 2.20 13.38 31.61
CA PRO A 300 0.85 13.42 31.05
C PRO A 300 0.33 12.00 30.79
N GLU A 301 -1.00 11.87 30.82
CA GLU A 301 -1.65 10.63 30.41
C GLU A 301 -1.34 10.32 28.94
N LYS A 302 -1.26 9.03 28.61
CA LYS A 302 -1.00 8.59 27.24
C LYS A 302 -2.24 8.78 26.39
N GLU A 303 -2.06 9.41 25.25
CA GLU A 303 -3.12 9.58 24.26
C GLU A 303 -3.41 8.25 23.54
N PRO A 304 -4.65 7.96 23.14
CA PRO A 304 -4.96 6.76 22.36
C PRO A 304 -4.19 6.68 21.03
N GLY A 305 -3.52 5.55 20.79
CA GLY A 305 -2.75 5.30 19.55
C GLY A 305 -1.53 4.41 19.74
N PHE A 306 -0.60 4.46 18.80
CA PHE A 306 0.62 3.66 18.78
C PHE A 306 1.85 4.56 18.71
N HIS A 307 2.83 4.31 19.58
CA HIS A 307 4.05 5.10 19.64
C HIS A 307 5.29 4.23 19.44
N ILE A 308 5.99 4.49 18.34
CA ILE A 308 7.31 3.96 18.07
C ILE A 308 8.30 4.97 18.65
N THR A 309 8.61 4.81 19.93
CA THR A 309 9.59 5.64 20.66
C THR A 309 11.01 5.38 20.14
N PRO A 310 12.00 6.23 20.46
CA PRO A 310 13.38 6.05 20.00
C PRO A 310 13.95 4.65 20.23
N GLU A 311 13.62 4.02 21.36
CA GLU A 311 14.09 2.68 21.75
C GLU A 311 13.49 1.56 20.88
N ARG A 312 12.38 1.84 20.18
CA ARG A 312 11.65 0.89 19.34
C ARG A 312 11.97 1.06 17.85
N ARG A 313 12.77 2.05 17.46
CA ARG A 313 13.04 2.37 16.05
C ARG A 313 13.71 1.22 15.30
N GLU A 314 14.68 0.57 15.93
CA GLU A 314 15.38 -0.57 15.32
C GLU A 314 14.46 -1.78 15.13
N TRP A 315 13.66 -2.11 16.16
CA TRP A 315 12.63 -3.14 16.05
C TRP A 315 11.64 -2.84 14.93
N PHE A 316 11.15 -1.60 14.83
CA PHE A 316 10.17 -1.25 13.82
C PHE A 316 10.75 -1.26 12.40
N ARG A 317 12.02 -0.88 12.22
CA ARG A 317 12.76 -1.04 10.94
C ARG A 317 12.76 -2.51 10.51
N HIS A 318 13.04 -3.38 11.47
CA HIS A 318 13.06 -4.82 11.24
C HIS A 318 11.66 -5.35 10.87
N VAL A 319 10.62 -4.94 11.58
CA VAL A 319 9.23 -5.28 11.28
C VAL A 319 8.84 -4.86 9.86
N LEU A 320 9.14 -3.62 9.46
CA LEU A 320 8.79 -3.12 8.13
C LEU A 320 9.51 -3.90 7.02
N ALA A 321 10.81 -4.13 7.18
CA ALA A 321 11.61 -4.89 6.21
C ALA A 321 11.08 -6.31 6.00
N ARG A 322 10.79 -7.03 7.09
CA ARG A 322 10.25 -8.40 6.99
C ARG A 322 8.81 -8.42 6.50
N THR A 323 7.98 -7.47 6.91
CA THR A 323 6.58 -7.41 6.44
C THR A 323 6.53 -7.11 4.93
N GLU A 324 7.45 -6.31 4.40
CA GLU A 324 7.57 -6.11 2.96
C GLU A 324 8.01 -7.39 2.22
N ALA A 325 9.03 -8.09 2.75
CA ALA A 325 9.48 -9.38 2.23
C ALA A 325 8.36 -10.43 2.22
N ALA A 326 7.59 -10.52 3.31
CA ALA A 326 6.39 -11.35 3.41
C ALA A 326 5.38 -11.02 2.31
N GLY A 327 5.19 -9.72 2.04
CA GLY A 327 4.29 -9.27 0.99
C GLY A 327 4.75 -9.73 -0.38
N LEU A 328 6.04 -9.68 -0.68
CA LEU A 328 6.60 -10.11 -1.97
C LEU A 328 6.48 -11.62 -2.17
N THR A 329 6.85 -12.41 -1.16
CA THR A 329 6.74 -13.87 -1.26
C THR A 329 5.29 -14.32 -1.38
N ALA A 330 4.38 -13.67 -0.65
CA ALA A 330 2.96 -13.96 -0.76
C ALA A 330 2.40 -13.60 -2.13
N PHE A 331 2.90 -12.52 -2.75
CA PHE A 331 2.49 -12.06 -4.08
C PHE A 331 3.02 -12.98 -5.19
N ALA A 332 4.18 -13.60 -4.99
CA ALA A 332 4.67 -14.67 -5.85
C ALA A 332 3.94 -16.00 -5.63
N GLY A 333 3.04 -16.09 -4.65
CA GLY A 333 2.30 -17.32 -4.35
C GLY A 333 3.05 -18.30 -3.42
N ASP A 334 4.18 -17.90 -2.84
CA ASP A 334 4.93 -18.78 -1.95
C ASP A 334 4.54 -18.54 -0.48
N GLY A 335 3.58 -19.35 -0.02
CA GLY A 335 3.20 -19.38 1.39
C GLY A 335 4.34 -19.79 2.32
N GLN A 336 5.16 -20.78 1.93
CA GLN A 336 6.22 -21.30 2.79
C GLN A 336 7.31 -20.25 3.03
N ALA A 337 7.77 -19.59 1.96
CA ALA A 337 8.70 -18.47 2.10
C ALA A 337 8.07 -17.28 2.83
N THR A 338 6.74 -17.10 2.80
CA THR A 338 6.07 -16.04 3.55
C THR A 338 6.08 -16.28 5.06
N VAL A 339 5.92 -17.52 5.51
CA VAL A 339 5.77 -17.86 6.94
C VAL A 339 6.93 -17.33 7.79
N GLN A 340 8.17 -17.45 7.31
CA GLN A 340 9.36 -17.04 8.05
C GLN A 340 9.42 -15.53 8.36
N TYR A 341 8.69 -14.72 7.61
CA TYR A 341 8.74 -13.26 7.74
C TYR A 341 7.72 -12.68 8.71
N LEU A 342 6.71 -13.45 9.08
CA LEU A 342 5.60 -12.99 9.91
C LEU A 342 5.62 -13.65 11.29
N THR A 343 5.27 -12.89 12.31
CA THR A 343 4.98 -13.47 13.63
C THR A 343 3.65 -14.23 13.62
N LYS A 344 3.35 -14.95 14.72
CA LYS A 344 2.05 -15.61 14.87
C LYS A 344 0.93 -14.58 14.91
N ARG A 345 1.13 -13.42 15.56
CA ARG A 345 0.11 -12.35 15.62
C ARG A 345 -0.07 -11.64 14.28
N GLN A 346 0.99 -11.53 13.48
CA GLN A 346 0.90 -11.04 12.10
C GLN A 346 0.21 -12.05 11.15
N GLY A 347 -0.08 -13.26 11.61
CA GLY A 347 -0.87 -14.23 10.87
C GLY A 347 -0.04 -15.22 10.07
N SER A 348 1.20 -15.53 10.47
CA SER A 348 2.05 -16.52 9.77
C SER A 348 1.36 -17.87 9.54
N ARG A 349 0.49 -18.29 10.47
CA ARG A 349 -0.32 -19.51 10.35
C ARG A 349 -1.27 -19.54 9.14
N HIS A 350 -1.63 -18.39 8.57
CA HIS A 350 -2.43 -18.33 7.35
C HIS A 350 -1.64 -18.78 6.11
N PHE A 351 -0.33 -18.90 6.24
CA PHE A 351 0.58 -19.34 5.20
C PHE A 351 1.20 -20.72 5.49
N THR A 352 0.85 -21.33 6.64
CA THR A 352 1.25 -22.69 6.99
C THR A 352 0.22 -23.71 6.46
N GLY A 353 0.65 -24.64 5.62
CA GLY A 353 -0.18 -25.72 5.06
C GLY A 353 0.10 -25.95 3.57
N PHE A 354 -0.37 -27.07 3.03
CA PHE A 354 -0.32 -27.32 1.59
C PHE A 354 -1.31 -26.37 0.89
N ALA A 355 -0.80 -25.36 0.18
CA ALA A 355 -1.60 -24.64 -0.79
C ALA A 355 -1.89 -25.62 -1.94
N HIS A 356 -3.14 -26.05 -2.09
CA HIS A 356 -3.58 -26.67 -3.34
C HIS A 356 -3.84 -25.54 -4.34
N ALA A 357 -3.44 -25.71 -5.61
CA ALA A 357 -3.68 -24.73 -6.68
C ALA A 357 -5.17 -24.33 -6.81
N ALA A 358 -6.09 -25.17 -6.33
CA ALA A 358 -7.52 -24.90 -6.28
C ALA A 358 -7.98 -24.01 -5.10
N THR A 359 -7.19 -23.90 -4.02
CA THR A 359 -7.57 -23.20 -2.78
C THR A 359 -6.60 -22.10 -2.35
N GLY A 360 -5.42 -22.03 -2.97
CA GLY A 360 -4.41 -20.99 -2.74
C GLY A 360 -3.59 -20.71 -3.99
N SER A 361 -2.91 -19.58 -3.99
CA SER A 361 -1.85 -19.32 -4.96
C SER A 361 -0.65 -20.19 -4.58
N VAL A 362 -0.11 -20.92 -5.55
CA VAL A 362 1.08 -21.77 -5.41
C VAL A 362 2.14 -21.17 -6.32
N GLN A 363 3.36 -21.01 -5.81
CA GLN A 363 4.50 -20.58 -6.62
C GLN A 363 5.00 -21.77 -7.45
N ASP A 364 4.49 -21.90 -8.68
CA ASP A 364 4.75 -23.00 -9.60
C ASP A 364 5.05 -22.55 -11.03
N ALA A 365 4.94 -21.24 -11.31
CA ALA A 365 5.13 -20.67 -12.63
C ALA A 365 6.48 -19.94 -12.76
N ARG A 366 7.10 -20.06 -13.95
CA ARG A 366 8.30 -19.33 -14.36
C ARG A 366 8.06 -18.69 -15.72
N GLU A 367 8.21 -17.38 -15.80
CA GLU A 367 7.96 -16.63 -17.04
C GLU A 367 9.08 -15.63 -17.30
N GLN A 368 9.46 -15.48 -18.57
CA GLN A 368 10.40 -14.44 -18.99
C GLN A 368 9.60 -13.25 -19.53
N LEU A 369 9.66 -12.12 -18.83
CA LEU A 369 8.94 -10.89 -19.16
C LEU A 369 9.93 -9.74 -19.26
N LEU A 370 9.89 -8.98 -20.36
CA LEU A 370 10.77 -7.86 -20.68
C LEU A 370 12.26 -8.23 -20.53
N GLY A 371 12.60 -9.47 -20.88
CA GLY A 371 13.95 -10.02 -20.78
C GLY A 371 14.39 -10.45 -19.37
N ILE A 372 13.53 -10.30 -18.37
CA ILE A 372 13.81 -10.67 -16.96
C ILE A 372 13.09 -11.98 -16.64
N GLN A 373 13.78 -12.88 -15.96
CA GLN A 373 13.19 -14.12 -15.47
C GLN A 373 12.44 -13.87 -14.16
N PHE A 374 11.16 -14.24 -14.12
CA PHE A 374 10.32 -14.16 -12.94
C PHE A 374 9.88 -15.54 -12.48
N VAL A 375 9.69 -15.67 -11.16
CA VAL A 375 9.04 -16.81 -10.52
C VAL A 375 7.80 -16.33 -9.79
N GLY A 376 6.75 -17.12 -9.85
CA GLY A 376 5.48 -16.69 -9.30
C GLY A 376 4.39 -17.74 -9.47
N THR A 377 3.18 -17.23 -9.65
CA THR A 377 1.96 -18.01 -9.79
C THR A 377 1.17 -17.46 -10.97
N ASP A 378 0.36 -18.31 -11.58
CA ASP A 378 -0.56 -17.91 -12.64
C ASP A 378 -2.02 -18.15 -12.25
N HIS A 379 -2.93 -17.54 -13.00
CA HIS A 379 -4.34 -17.78 -12.87
C HIS A 379 -5.04 -17.63 -14.22
N VAL A 380 -5.74 -18.68 -14.62
CA VAL A 380 -6.53 -18.70 -15.85
C VAL A 380 -8.00 -18.43 -15.55
N PHE A 381 -8.54 -17.39 -16.19
CA PHE A 381 -9.95 -17.02 -16.09
C PHE A 381 -10.51 -16.65 -17.47
N ARG A 382 -11.80 -16.31 -17.54
CA ARG A 382 -12.43 -15.87 -18.80
C ARG A 382 -12.67 -14.37 -18.78
N LEU A 383 -12.12 -13.68 -19.78
CA LEU A 383 -12.36 -12.28 -20.08
C LEU A 383 -13.19 -12.20 -21.36
N ASN A 384 -14.43 -11.72 -21.28
CA ASN A 384 -15.36 -11.66 -22.41
C ASN A 384 -15.42 -12.99 -23.20
N ARG A 385 -15.61 -14.10 -22.46
CA ARG A 385 -15.62 -15.50 -22.94
C ARG A 385 -14.30 -16.05 -23.49
N THR A 386 -13.24 -15.24 -23.58
CA THR A 386 -11.90 -15.67 -24.02
C THR A 386 -11.08 -16.10 -22.81
N ARG A 387 -10.33 -17.21 -22.90
CA ARG A 387 -9.40 -17.61 -21.84
C ARG A 387 -8.22 -16.64 -21.81
N VAL A 388 -7.94 -16.12 -20.63
CA VAL A 388 -6.77 -15.28 -20.37
C VAL A 388 -6.03 -15.84 -19.17
N GLU A 389 -4.73 -15.61 -19.15
CA GLU A 389 -3.85 -15.99 -18.05
C GLU A 389 -3.25 -14.72 -17.46
N ALA A 390 -3.44 -14.54 -16.15
CA ALA A 390 -2.72 -13.55 -15.37
C ALA A 390 -1.54 -14.22 -14.67
N PHE A 391 -0.41 -13.51 -14.57
CA PHE A 391 0.80 -13.94 -13.88
C PHE A 391 1.19 -12.87 -12.86
N SER A 392 1.58 -13.30 -11.67
CA SER A 392 2.14 -12.42 -10.62
C SER A 392 3.38 -13.08 -10.04
N GLY A 393 4.48 -12.34 -9.94
CA GLY A 393 5.75 -12.90 -9.51
C GLY A 393 6.75 -11.88 -9.03
N VAL A 394 7.96 -12.36 -8.74
CA VAL A 394 9.13 -11.58 -8.36
C VAL A 394 10.31 -12.04 -9.20
N ALA A 395 11.22 -11.13 -9.55
CA ALA A 395 12.43 -11.47 -10.32
C ALA A 395 13.16 -12.63 -9.62
N GLU A 396 13.51 -13.67 -10.38
CA GLU A 396 13.91 -14.97 -9.82
C GLU A 396 15.13 -14.87 -8.88
N ASP A 397 16.10 -14.05 -9.25
CA ASP A 397 17.30 -13.84 -8.46
C ASP A 397 17.04 -13.08 -7.15
N LEU A 398 16.17 -12.08 -7.18
CA LEU A 398 15.68 -11.40 -5.98
C LEU A 398 14.85 -12.34 -5.10
N PHE A 399 13.98 -13.15 -5.71
CA PHE A 399 13.16 -14.12 -5.00
C PHE A 399 14.01 -15.17 -4.28
N ARG A 400 15.09 -15.67 -4.91
CA ARG A 400 16.04 -16.60 -4.26
C ARG A 400 16.65 -16.03 -2.97
N HIS A 401 16.79 -14.71 -2.85
CA HIS A 401 17.20 -14.08 -1.59
C HIS A 401 16.09 -14.13 -0.55
N LEU A 402 14.86 -13.85 -0.95
CA LEU A 402 13.69 -13.88 -0.08
C LEU A 402 13.36 -15.31 0.40
N GLU A 403 13.36 -16.29 -0.49
CA GLU A 403 13.16 -17.69 -0.13
C GLU A 403 14.15 -18.14 0.95
N GLY A 404 15.43 -17.76 0.81
CA GLY A 404 16.46 -18.07 1.79
C GLY A 404 16.59 -17.10 2.97
N GLY A 405 15.61 -16.21 3.21
CA GLY A 405 15.60 -15.31 4.37
C GLY A 405 16.62 -14.16 4.34
N ARG A 406 17.29 -13.92 3.21
CA ARG A 406 18.38 -12.93 3.05
C ARG A 406 17.84 -11.54 2.64
N VAL A 407 17.03 -10.93 3.49
CA VAL A 407 16.37 -9.63 3.27
C VAL A 407 17.37 -8.49 3.04
N GLU A 408 18.48 -8.41 3.78
CA GLU A 408 19.51 -7.38 3.55
C GLU A 408 20.19 -7.53 2.18
N ARG A 409 20.33 -8.76 1.69
CA ARG A 409 20.88 -9.00 0.34
C ARG A 409 19.86 -8.59 -0.71
N TYR A 410 18.60 -8.99 -0.57
CA TYR A 410 17.50 -8.53 -1.42
C TYR A 410 17.44 -7.00 -1.51
N ARG A 411 17.42 -6.29 -0.36
CA ARG A 411 17.36 -4.82 -0.31
C ARG A 411 18.55 -4.16 -1.00
N ARG A 412 19.77 -4.69 -0.82
CA ARG A 412 20.97 -4.20 -1.53
C ARG A 412 20.87 -4.36 -3.04
N GLU A 413 20.37 -5.50 -3.52
CA GLU A 413 20.25 -5.75 -4.95
C GLU A 413 19.14 -4.94 -5.60
N VAL A 414 17.98 -4.80 -4.94
CA VAL A 414 16.92 -3.88 -5.37
C VAL A 414 17.45 -2.45 -5.49
N TYR A 415 18.19 -1.98 -4.48
CA TYR A 415 18.77 -0.65 -4.50
C TYR A 415 19.76 -0.45 -5.65
N ALA A 416 20.62 -1.44 -5.90
CA ALA A 416 21.59 -1.40 -6.99
C ALA A 416 20.92 -1.33 -8.37
N ARG A 417 19.73 -1.92 -8.52
CA ARG A 417 18.96 -1.97 -9.76
C ARG A 417 17.88 -0.90 -9.88
N ARG A 418 17.77 0.01 -8.91
CA ARG A 418 16.63 0.96 -8.79
C ARG A 418 16.33 1.76 -10.06
N ASP A 419 17.37 2.08 -10.86
CA ASP A 419 17.27 2.87 -12.09
C ASP A 419 17.27 2.01 -13.37
N ALA A 420 17.33 0.67 -13.25
CA ALA A 420 17.51 -0.26 -14.36
C ALA A 420 16.26 -1.10 -14.68
N TRP A 421 15.15 -0.89 -13.96
CA TRP A 421 13.91 -1.63 -14.20
C TRP A 421 13.21 -1.16 -15.49
N PRO A 422 12.65 -2.09 -16.29
CA PRO A 422 11.92 -1.75 -17.50
C PRO A 422 10.73 -0.82 -17.21
N LEU A 423 10.52 0.16 -18.09
CA LEU A 423 9.36 1.07 -18.05
C LEU A 423 8.27 0.66 -19.05
N ASP A 424 8.55 -0.30 -19.92
CA ASP A 424 7.60 -0.80 -20.91
C ASP A 424 6.38 -1.45 -20.22
N THR A 425 5.20 -1.10 -20.70
CA THR A 425 3.93 -1.62 -20.16
C THR A 425 3.39 -2.81 -20.96
N TRP A 426 4.12 -3.26 -21.98
CA TRP A 426 3.74 -4.33 -22.89
C TRP A 426 4.95 -5.18 -23.27
N ASP A 427 4.79 -6.51 -23.23
CA ASP A 427 5.80 -7.44 -23.72
C ASP A 427 5.31 -8.10 -25.03
N SER A 428 6.14 -7.99 -26.08
CA SER A 428 5.82 -8.51 -27.42
C SER A 428 5.83 -10.04 -27.54
N ARG A 429 6.66 -10.73 -26.74
CA ARG A 429 6.70 -12.20 -26.67
C ARG A 429 5.52 -12.73 -25.85
N TRP A 430 5.23 -12.09 -24.73
CA TRP A 430 4.06 -12.39 -23.89
C TRP A 430 2.75 -12.02 -24.58
N ARG A 431 2.78 -11.02 -25.46
CA ARG A 431 1.64 -10.44 -26.19
C ARG A 431 0.57 -9.88 -25.26
N GLY A 432 0.99 -9.13 -24.24
CA GLY A 432 0.07 -8.60 -23.25
C GLY A 432 0.66 -7.51 -22.35
N PRO A 433 -0.20 -6.88 -21.53
CA PRO A 433 0.23 -5.90 -20.55
C PRO A 433 1.16 -6.52 -19.51
N VAL A 434 2.20 -5.77 -19.16
CA VAL A 434 3.17 -6.10 -18.11
C VAL A 434 3.37 -4.86 -17.25
N SER A 435 3.49 -5.04 -15.94
CA SER A 435 3.87 -3.97 -15.02
C SER A 435 4.95 -4.52 -14.09
N VAL A 436 6.15 -3.95 -14.17
CA VAL A 436 7.28 -4.26 -13.27
C VAL A 436 7.44 -3.12 -12.29
N ASN A 437 7.51 -3.42 -11.00
CA ASN A 437 7.77 -2.43 -9.95
C ASN A 437 9.26 -2.43 -9.57
N PRO A 438 9.78 -1.32 -9.01
CA PRO A 438 11.17 -1.24 -8.56
C PRO A 438 11.56 -2.20 -7.42
N ASP A 439 10.60 -2.81 -6.72
CA ASP A 439 10.81 -3.90 -5.74
C ASP A 439 11.01 -5.26 -6.42
N GLY A 440 11.04 -5.30 -7.75
CA GLY A 440 11.21 -6.51 -8.55
C GLY A 440 9.96 -7.36 -8.70
N SER A 441 8.79 -6.88 -8.25
CA SER A 441 7.53 -7.56 -8.50
C SER A 441 7.03 -7.32 -9.92
N VAL A 442 6.32 -8.29 -10.50
CA VAL A 442 5.68 -8.19 -11.80
C VAL A 442 4.22 -8.64 -11.74
N LEU A 443 3.37 -7.94 -12.50
CA LEU A 443 2.02 -8.39 -12.84
C LEU A 443 1.88 -8.38 -14.36
N ALA A 444 1.41 -9.47 -14.96
CA ALA A 444 1.25 -9.60 -16.41
C ALA A 444 -0.04 -10.35 -16.76
N MET A 445 -0.55 -10.15 -17.97
CA MET A 445 -1.73 -10.88 -18.47
C MET A 445 -1.63 -11.13 -19.96
N ARG A 446 -2.03 -12.32 -20.45
CA ARG A 446 -2.08 -12.66 -21.89
C ARG A 446 -3.38 -13.36 -22.26
N VAL A 447 -3.73 -13.32 -23.54
CA VAL A 447 -4.75 -14.20 -24.11
C VAL A 447 -4.14 -15.59 -24.31
N LEU A 448 -4.83 -16.63 -23.85
CA LEU A 448 -4.49 -17.99 -24.20
C LEU A 448 -5.14 -18.31 -25.54
N THR A 449 -4.32 -18.53 -26.56
CA THR A 449 -4.79 -19.08 -27.83
C THR A 449 -5.08 -20.57 -27.61
N SER A 450 -6.30 -20.97 -27.98
CA SER A 450 -6.79 -22.35 -27.86
C SER A 450 -6.06 -23.32 -28.77
#